data_AF-A0A975TZ73-F1
#
_entry.id   AF-A0A975TZ73-F1
#
_cell.length_a   1.000
_cell.length_b   1.000
_cell.length_c   1.000
_cell.angle_alpha   90.00
_cell.angle_beta   90.00
_cell.angle_gamma   90.00
#
_symmetry.space_group_name_H-M   'P 1'
#
loop_
_entity.id
_entity.type
_entity.pdbx_description
1 polymer ?
#
loop_
_entity_poly.entity_id
_entity_poly.type
_entity_poly.pdbx_seq_one_letter_code
_entity_poly.pdbx_strand_id
1 'polypeptide(L)'
;MLPKSSVLSNFSLSLIATLTLAVSPQAFAQGIELPDQSVIDAQLSELGGNVPGSVFAMQPFRNAQTLTAEDGTTYTLTSLNPHVNSWFVLETAPVGGRSRFVHFENGAPEIWDISLIDEDGPALLIEGEGDSFACAPWEDGELEEAQASSLPYAPVCDWSLFVRNPVTGNRTTREAVAEFLRDNVIFGESIVNLIKGAFFEDAFMVSSEGEEELEEIDGVELLGNALLANTPNMRPYMGFDLAGTDAGAMTAGAWYEVEESPGIYASVMQPGMIANEVMQTGGANGLDGIERRADVYLVAFDMARFDIGYELGTDHPGLGWSSRPQNRHNQGRGPDGFNSPDPLVRTGMLNPAFVERVAATFTGGFKRDHGAWRFGDYATFNYGHHYGFMQNGVLMSRLWPNLATMYLAQDGELNMRTWSDEDDALLPELVFARQNGVPIIEDGVPGPRVTSWGGGNWSGDANAVLRTLRGGACMRTVEGRQFLIYAYFSTATPSAMARTFQAYECDYAMLLDMNSQEHTYMALYVHDEDGDEDMEVQHLVSGMAEADPDNGRVARFISAPDNRDFFYLLRRQ
;
A
#
# COMPACT_ATOMS: atom_id res chain seq x y z
N MET A 1 31.10 19.02 -87.11
CA MET A 1 31.32 20.48 -87.29
C MET A 1 32.23 20.95 -86.17
N LEU A 2 33.35 21.59 -86.51
CA LEU A 2 34.34 22.22 -85.62
C LEU A 2 33.78 23.53 -84.98
N PRO A 3 34.50 24.28 -84.11
CA PRO A 3 34.53 24.15 -82.64
C PRO A 3 34.29 25.52 -81.95
N LYS A 4 34.48 25.64 -80.62
CA LYS A 4 35.17 26.80 -79.98
C LYS A 4 35.35 26.63 -78.46
N SER A 5 36.60 26.80 -78.04
CA SER A 5 37.14 27.17 -76.71
C SER A 5 36.54 28.50 -76.22
N SER A 6 36.62 28.99 -74.97
CA SER A 6 37.60 29.00 -73.85
C SER A 6 36.88 29.74 -72.68
N VAL A 7 37.25 29.64 -71.39
CA VAL A 7 38.22 30.51 -70.68
C VAL A 7 38.19 30.13 -69.17
N LEU A 8 39.37 30.17 -68.55
CA LEU A 8 39.66 30.02 -67.11
C LEU A 8 39.20 31.22 -66.25
N SER A 9 38.83 30.99 -64.99
CA SER A 9 39.10 31.93 -63.90
C SER A 9 39.09 31.25 -62.53
N ASN A 10 40.04 31.67 -61.69
CA ASN A 10 40.36 31.22 -60.35
C ASN A 10 39.22 31.45 -59.32
N PHE A 11 39.11 30.55 -58.35
CA PHE A 11 38.50 30.82 -57.05
C PHE A 11 39.44 30.35 -55.94
N SER A 12 40.03 31.31 -55.23
CA SER A 12 40.46 31.13 -53.84
C SER A 12 39.23 31.35 -52.96
N LEU A 13 38.89 30.42 -52.07
CA LEU A 13 37.99 30.71 -50.95
C LEU A 13 38.49 30.06 -49.66
N SER A 14 38.35 30.84 -48.61
CA SER A 14 38.96 30.77 -47.28
C SER A 14 38.61 29.52 -46.47
N LEU A 15 39.59 29.08 -45.67
CA LEU A 15 39.43 28.13 -44.58
C LEU A 15 38.62 28.80 -43.46
N ILE A 16 37.40 28.33 -43.19
CA ILE A 16 36.63 28.69 -41.99
C ILE A 16 36.98 27.65 -40.92
N ALA A 17 37.72 28.08 -39.90
CA ALA A 17 37.95 27.29 -38.69
C ALA A 17 36.66 27.30 -37.86
N THR A 18 35.96 26.18 -37.82
CA THR A 18 34.78 25.98 -36.98
C THR A 18 35.25 25.68 -35.56
N LEU A 19 35.07 26.64 -34.66
CA LEU A 19 35.31 26.47 -33.23
C LEU A 19 34.14 25.64 -32.67
N THR A 20 34.31 24.32 -32.54
CA THR A 20 33.37 23.47 -31.81
C THR A 20 33.55 23.73 -30.32
N LEU A 21 32.72 24.60 -29.76
CA LEU A 21 32.47 24.65 -28.32
C LEU A 21 31.81 23.32 -27.95
N ALA A 22 32.54 22.46 -27.25
CA ALA A 22 31.96 21.32 -26.54
C ALA A 22 31.12 21.90 -25.41
N VAL A 23 29.82 22.08 -25.67
CA VAL A 23 28.83 22.23 -24.62
C VAL A 23 28.66 20.82 -24.06
N SER A 24 29.20 20.57 -22.87
CA SER A 24 28.81 19.41 -22.08
C SER A 24 27.29 19.45 -21.96
N PRO A 25 26.56 18.37 -22.27
CA PRO A 25 25.17 18.30 -21.84
C PRO A 25 25.22 18.37 -20.32
N GLN A 26 24.81 19.50 -19.74
CA GLN A 26 24.33 19.47 -18.37
C GLN A 26 23.10 18.56 -18.45
N ALA A 27 23.25 17.34 -17.96
CA ALA A 27 22.11 16.49 -17.70
C ALA A 27 21.27 17.28 -16.69
N PHE A 28 20.11 17.75 -17.14
CA PHE A 28 19.07 18.19 -16.24
C PHE A 28 18.69 16.94 -15.44
N ALA A 29 18.91 16.95 -14.13
CA ALA A 29 18.49 15.82 -13.31
C ALA A 29 16.95 15.78 -13.33
N GLN A 30 16.42 14.57 -13.43
CA GLN A 30 14.99 14.23 -13.50
C GLN A 30 14.72 13.08 -12.51
N GLY A 31 15.38 13.13 -11.35
CA GLY A 31 15.43 12.00 -10.41
C GLY A 31 16.44 10.91 -10.77
N ILE A 32 16.40 9.79 -10.04
CA ILE A 32 17.18 8.58 -10.37
C ILE A 32 16.38 7.74 -11.37
N GLU A 33 16.82 7.70 -12.63
CA GLU A 33 16.21 6.84 -13.66
C GLU A 33 16.40 5.34 -13.39
N LEU A 34 15.68 4.51 -14.16
CA LEU A 34 15.91 3.07 -14.20
C LEU A 34 17.35 2.73 -14.62
N PRO A 35 17.90 1.61 -14.13
CA PRO A 35 19.21 1.17 -14.59
C PRO A 35 19.11 0.60 -16.01
N ASP A 36 20.24 0.51 -16.71
CA ASP A 36 20.31 -0.11 -18.04
C ASP A 36 19.71 -1.53 -18.02
N GLN A 37 19.10 -1.96 -19.14
CA GLN A 37 18.44 -3.27 -19.23
C GLN A 37 19.34 -4.44 -18.79
N SER A 38 20.65 -4.41 -19.07
CA SER A 38 21.56 -5.48 -18.63
C SER A 38 21.71 -5.56 -17.11
N VAL A 39 21.56 -4.44 -16.41
CA VAL A 39 21.55 -4.40 -14.94
C VAL A 39 20.23 -4.94 -14.43
N ILE A 40 19.10 -4.54 -15.02
CA ILE A 40 17.77 -5.10 -14.69
C ILE A 40 17.78 -6.62 -14.86
N ASP A 41 18.27 -7.13 -15.98
CA ASP A 41 18.35 -8.59 -16.24
C ASP A 41 19.19 -9.31 -15.19
N ALA A 42 20.30 -8.71 -14.75
CA ALA A 42 21.15 -9.27 -13.70
C ALA A 42 20.46 -9.27 -12.33
N GLN A 43 19.76 -8.18 -11.98
CA GLN A 43 19.03 -8.09 -10.72
C GLN A 43 17.77 -8.97 -10.71
N LEU A 44 17.07 -9.14 -11.85
CA LEU A 44 16.00 -10.13 -12.01
C LEU A 44 16.53 -11.56 -11.85
N SER A 45 17.71 -11.85 -12.40
CA SER A 45 18.36 -13.15 -12.17
C SER A 45 18.74 -13.37 -10.70
N GLU A 46 19.06 -12.31 -9.95
CA GLU A 46 19.32 -12.36 -8.52
C GLU A 46 18.02 -12.66 -7.74
N LEU A 47 16.93 -11.95 -8.05
CA LEU A 47 15.60 -12.18 -7.49
C LEU A 47 15.07 -13.60 -7.78
N GLY A 48 15.23 -14.08 -9.02
CA GLY A 48 14.78 -15.40 -9.47
C GLY A 48 15.64 -16.56 -8.96
N GLY A 49 16.73 -16.29 -8.24
CA GLY A 49 17.54 -17.31 -7.59
C GLY A 49 16.75 -18.09 -6.53
N ASN A 50 17.26 -19.27 -6.14
CA ASN A 50 16.64 -20.07 -5.08
C ASN A 50 16.41 -19.24 -3.80
N VAL A 51 17.38 -18.40 -3.45
CA VAL A 51 17.40 -17.55 -2.25
C VAL A 51 18.11 -16.22 -2.57
N PRO A 52 17.38 -15.09 -2.68
CA PRO A 52 17.97 -13.78 -2.97
C PRO A 52 18.92 -13.27 -1.87
N GLY A 53 18.58 -13.51 -0.60
CA GLY A 53 19.50 -13.36 0.54
C GLY A 53 19.60 -11.96 1.15
N SER A 54 19.03 -10.93 0.55
CA SER A 54 18.93 -9.58 1.14
C SER A 54 17.73 -8.79 0.60
N VAL A 55 17.35 -7.72 1.30
CA VAL A 55 16.28 -6.82 0.83
C VAL A 55 16.63 -6.13 -0.48
N PHE A 56 17.90 -5.80 -0.73
CA PHE A 56 18.34 -5.21 -1.99
C PHE A 56 18.29 -6.19 -3.15
N ALA A 57 18.69 -7.45 -2.92
CA ALA A 57 18.62 -8.52 -3.91
C ALA A 57 17.19 -8.82 -4.39
N MET A 58 16.19 -8.38 -3.61
CA MET A 58 14.77 -8.49 -3.93
C MET A 58 14.24 -7.37 -4.82
N GLN A 59 15.03 -6.31 -5.08
CA GLN A 59 14.61 -5.13 -5.84
C GLN A 59 15.26 -5.13 -7.24
N PRO A 60 14.60 -5.66 -8.28
CA PRO A 60 15.19 -5.79 -9.61
C PRO A 60 15.26 -4.51 -10.43
N PHE A 61 14.67 -3.41 -9.94
CA PHE A 61 14.66 -2.11 -10.61
C PHE A 61 15.48 -1.05 -9.87
N ARG A 62 16.15 -1.42 -8.77
CA ARG A 62 16.91 -0.48 -7.96
C ARG A 62 18.04 0.15 -8.78
N ASN A 63 18.23 1.45 -8.59
CA ASN A 63 19.35 2.17 -9.18
C ASN A 63 19.95 3.14 -8.16
N ALA A 64 21.21 3.52 -8.37
CA ALA A 64 21.92 4.37 -7.43
C ALA A 64 22.79 5.41 -8.12
N GLN A 65 22.90 6.57 -7.49
CA GLN A 65 23.87 7.60 -7.81
C GLN A 65 24.90 7.67 -6.69
N THR A 66 26.16 7.98 -7.03
CA THR A 66 27.25 8.09 -6.06
C THR A 66 28.06 9.36 -6.30
N LEU A 67 28.29 10.12 -5.24
CA LEU A 67 29.19 11.27 -5.21
C LEU A 67 30.28 11.06 -4.15
N THR A 68 31.39 11.78 -4.28
CA THR A 68 32.51 11.73 -3.33
C THR A 68 32.91 13.14 -2.93
N ALA A 69 32.81 13.45 -1.64
CA ALA A 69 33.21 14.75 -1.09
C ALA A 69 34.74 14.93 -1.10
N GLU A 70 35.21 16.15 -0.87
CA GLU A 70 36.64 16.50 -0.84
C GLU A 70 37.45 15.72 0.22
N ASP A 71 36.82 15.38 1.34
CA ASP A 71 37.42 14.59 2.42
C ASP A 71 37.51 13.08 2.09
N GLY A 72 36.98 12.68 0.93
CA GLY A 72 36.93 11.32 0.41
C GLY A 72 35.72 10.52 0.89
N THR A 73 34.80 11.11 1.66
CA THR A 73 33.54 10.48 2.05
C THR A 73 32.66 10.26 0.81
N THR A 74 32.14 9.04 0.64
CA THR A 74 31.24 8.72 -0.47
C THR A 74 29.79 8.73 -0.02
N TYR A 75 28.92 9.33 -0.84
CA TYR A 75 27.47 9.37 -0.65
C TYR A 75 26.83 8.58 -1.78
N THR A 76 26.11 7.51 -1.46
CA THR A 76 25.38 6.70 -2.45
C THR A 76 23.89 6.73 -2.14
N LEU A 77 23.11 7.37 -3.00
CA LEU A 77 21.66 7.39 -2.91
C LEU A 77 21.10 6.30 -3.82
N THR A 78 20.42 5.32 -3.23
CA THR A 78 19.79 4.22 -3.96
C THR A 78 18.29 4.41 -3.97
N SER A 79 17.68 4.61 -5.14
CA SER A 79 16.24 4.43 -5.32
C SER A 79 15.93 2.94 -5.36
N LEU A 80 14.99 2.48 -4.52
CA LEU A 80 14.62 1.06 -4.47
C LEU A 80 13.74 0.65 -5.65
N ASN A 81 12.96 1.59 -6.18
CA ASN A 81 12.18 1.42 -7.39
C ASN A 81 11.90 2.80 -8.03
N PRO A 82 12.68 3.20 -9.05
CA PRO A 82 12.49 4.45 -9.80
C PRO A 82 11.08 4.65 -10.37
N HIS A 83 10.34 3.59 -10.69
CA HIS A 83 8.97 3.72 -11.19
C HIS A 83 8.00 4.27 -10.16
N VAL A 84 8.22 3.97 -8.87
CA VAL A 84 7.33 4.37 -7.77
C VAL A 84 7.88 5.60 -7.04
N ASN A 85 9.18 5.87 -7.14
CA ASN A 85 9.82 7.10 -6.63
C ASN A 85 9.58 7.38 -5.13
N SER A 86 9.26 6.33 -4.36
CA SER A 86 8.83 6.49 -2.96
C SER A 86 9.96 6.28 -1.95
N TRP A 87 10.77 5.22 -2.09
CA TRP A 87 11.76 4.85 -1.07
C TRP A 87 13.20 4.91 -1.57
N PHE A 88 14.04 5.54 -0.75
CA PHE A 88 15.46 5.73 -1.00
C PHE A 88 16.31 5.31 0.19
N VAL A 89 17.50 4.78 -0.09
CA VAL A 89 18.52 4.52 0.93
C VAL A 89 19.75 5.36 0.63
N LEU A 90 20.12 6.24 1.55
CA LEU A 90 21.40 6.93 1.52
C LEU A 90 22.44 6.14 2.31
N GLU A 91 23.53 5.75 1.65
CA GLU A 91 24.75 5.27 2.29
C GLU A 91 25.79 6.39 2.35
N THR A 92 26.25 6.74 3.56
CA THR A 92 27.40 7.62 3.77
C THR A 92 28.58 6.81 4.28
N ALA A 93 29.67 6.76 3.51
CA ALA A 93 30.86 5.97 3.83
C ALA A 93 32.13 6.86 3.90
N PRO A 94 32.54 7.26 5.12
CA PRO A 94 33.77 8.02 5.32
C PRO A 94 35.04 7.20 5.07
N VAL A 95 36.12 7.86 4.67
CA VAL A 95 37.42 7.18 4.46
C VAL A 95 37.91 6.52 5.76
N GLY A 96 38.05 5.19 5.74
CA GLY A 96 38.48 4.41 6.90
C GLY A 96 37.44 4.33 8.03
N GLY A 97 36.23 4.86 7.81
CA GLY A 97 35.09 4.78 8.71
C GLY A 97 34.15 3.62 8.42
N ARG A 98 33.05 3.54 9.17
CA ARG A 98 31.96 2.59 8.92
C ARG A 98 30.85 3.31 8.16
N SER A 99 30.32 2.67 7.12
CA SER A 99 29.14 3.16 6.41
C SER A 99 27.94 3.33 7.36
N ARG A 100 27.19 4.40 7.15
CA ARG A 100 25.89 4.66 7.77
C ARG A 100 24.81 4.61 6.69
N PHE A 101 23.63 4.14 7.07
CA PHE A 101 22.48 4.02 6.16
C PHE A 101 21.31 4.81 6.74
N VAL A 102 20.60 5.51 5.87
CA VAL A 102 19.37 6.24 6.18
C VAL A 102 18.29 5.82 5.19
N HIS A 103 17.11 5.49 5.69
CA HIS A 103 15.94 5.21 4.87
C HIS A 103 15.09 6.47 4.74
N PHE A 104 15.03 7.03 3.54
CA PHE A 104 14.18 8.15 3.21
C PHE A 104 12.90 7.67 2.51
N GLU A 105 11.80 8.35 2.82
CA GLU A 105 10.56 8.30 2.05
C GLU A 105 10.28 9.65 1.42
N ASN A 106 9.92 9.63 0.15
CA ASN A 106 9.44 10.79 -0.58
C ASN A 106 8.06 11.21 -0.06
N GLY A 107 7.93 12.47 0.35
CA GLY A 107 6.68 13.00 0.90
C GLY A 107 5.57 13.14 -0.13
N ALA A 108 5.92 13.30 -1.42
CA ALA A 108 4.99 13.41 -2.54
C ALA A 108 5.64 12.84 -3.81
N PRO A 109 5.68 11.49 -3.98
CA PRO A 109 6.39 10.83 -5.08
C PRO A 109 5.88 11.19 -6.48
N GLU A 110 4.67 11.73 -6.59
CA GLU A 110 4.08 12.26 -7.82
C GLU A 110 4.53 13.69 -8.17
N ILE A 111 5.06 14.43 -7.19
CA ILE A 111 5.51 15.82 -7.35
C ILE A 111 7.04 15.88 -7.43
N TRP A 112 7.72 15.23 -6.49
CA TRP A 112 9.15 15.41 -6.27
C TRP A 112 9.98 14.26 -6.84
N ASP A 113 10.89 14.57 -7.74
CA ASP A 113 12.00 13.72 -8.14
C ASP A 113 13.22 13.95 -7.23
N ILE A 114 13.86 12.87 -6.80
CA ILE A 114 14.98 12.91 -5.86
C ILE A 114 16.23 12.34 -6.51
N SER A 115 17.34 13.10 -6.49
CA SER A 115 18.63 12.68 -7.03
C SER A 115 19.81 13.23 -6.18
N LEU A 116 21.05 12.96 -6.60
CA LEU A 116 22.27 13.53 -6.02
C LEU A 116 22.89 14.56 -6.96
N ILE A 117 23.30 15.70 -6.41
CA ILE A 117 24.04 16.75 -7.11
C ILE A 117 25.32 17.14 -6.33
N ASP A 118 26.31 17.64 -7.06
CA ASP A 118 27.56 18.19 -6.51
C ASP A 118 27.72 19.63 -7.03
N GLU A 119 27.29 20.62 -6.24
CA GLU A 119 27.46 22.05 -6.56
C GLU A 119 28.52 22.68 -5.64
N ASP A 120 28.25 22.69 -4.34
CA ASP A 120 29.14 23.17 -3.26
C ASP A 120 29.51 22.03 -2.30
N GLY A 121 29.44 20.79 -2.79
CA GLY A 121 29.51 19.55 -2.03
C GLY A 121 28.35 18.62 -2.40
N PRO A 122 28.41 17.33 -2.01
CA PRO A 122 27.30 16.42 -2.23
C PRO A 122 26.03 16.90 -1.52
N ALA A 123 24.92 16.94 -2.25
CA ALA A 123 23.59 17.24 -1.75
C ALA A 123 22.53 16.36 -2.43
N LEU A 124 21.37 16.23 -1.81
CA LEU A 124 20.15 15.78 -2.48
C LEU A 124 19.64 16.91 -3.36
N LEU A 125 19.22 16.61 -4.57
CA LEU A 125 18.47 17.52 -5.42
C LEU A 125 17.02 17.07 -5.43
N ILE A 126 16.13 17.99 -5.08
CA ILE A 126 14.68 17.80 -5.02
C ILE A 126 14.09 18.68 -6.12
N GLU A 127 13.46 18.06 -7.12
CA GLU A 127 12.96 18.72 -8.32
C GLU A 127 11.50 18.35 -8.55
N GLY A 128 10.64 19.31 -8.88
CA GLY A 128 9.22 19.03 -9.11
C GLY A 128 8.47 20.24 -9.62
N GLU A 129 7.63 20.01 -10.63
CA GLU A 129 6.70 20.98 -11.25
C GLU A 129 7.29 22.32 -11.75
N GLY A 130 8.60 22.56 -11.67
CA GLY A 130 9.26 23.81 -12.06
C GLY A 130 10.12 24.43 -10.95
N ASP A 131 10.05 23.86 -9.75
CA ASP A 131 10.94 24.14 -8.64
C ASP A 131 12.07 23.11 -8.55
N SER A 132 13.21 23.56 -8.01
CA SER A 132 14.37 22.73 -7.77
C SER A 132 15.17 23.32 -6.62
N PHE A 133 15.56 22.51 -5.64
CA PHE A 133 16.46 22.95 -4.58
C PHE A 133 17.39 21.83 -4.10
N ALA A 134 18.58 22.23 -3.65
CA ALA A 134 19.54 21.33 -3.06
C ALA A 134 19.36 21.26 -1.54
N CYS A 135 19.41 20.05 -0.99
CA CYS A 135 19.32 19.78 0.44
C CYS A 135 20.43 18.81 0.87
N ALA A 136 21.28 19.23 1.81
CA ALA A 136 22.30 18.37 2.40
C ALA A 136 22.00 18.18 3.90
N PRO A 137 21.01 17.35 4.28
CA PRO A 137 20.55 17.28 5.68
C PRO A 137 21.64 16.78 6.63
N TRP A 138 22.74 16.23 6.11
CA TRP A 138 23.92 15.79 6.86
C TRP A 138 24.94 16.89 7.21
N GLU A 139 24.83 18.12 6.68
CA GLU A 139 25.83 19.17 6.95
C GLU A 139 25.54 19.95 8.25
N ASP A 140 24.27 20.26 8.51
CA ASP A 140 23.85 21.16 9.60
C ASP A 140 23.27 20.43 10.82
N GLY A 141 23.36 19.10 10.87
CA GLY A 141 22.85 18.29 11.98
C GLY A 141 21.36 17.96 11.91
N GLU A 142 20.65 18.43 10.88
CA GLU A 142 19.22 18.14 10.63
C GLU A 142 18.96 16.63 10.56
N LEU A 143 19.81 15.90 9.83
CA LEU A 143 19.72 14.45 9.71
C LEU A 143 19.97 13.75 11.06
N GLU A 144 20.98 14.18 11.81
CA GLU A 144 21.21 13.65 13.16
C GLU A 144 20.05 13.92 14.11
N GLU A 145 19.43 15.11 14.04
CA GLU A 145 18.25 15.47 14.83
C GLU A 145 17.04 14.62 14.44
N ALA A 146 16.78 14.49 13.14
CA ALA A 146 15.71 13.65 12.60
C ALA A 146 15.87 12.19 13.05
N GLN A 147 17.09 11.63 12.97
CA GLN A 147 17.39 10.26 13.42
C GLN A 147 17.34 10.07 14.94
N ALA A 148 17.63 11.12 15.71
CA ALA A 148 17.55 11.11 17.17
C ALA A 148 16.11 11.32 17.70
N SER A 149 15.20 11.81 16.85
CA SER A 149 13.81 12.01 17.19
C SER A 149 13.09 10.69 17.49
N SER A 150 11.99 10.76 18.23
CA SER A 150 11.07 9.62 18.44
C SER A 150 9.98 9.53 17.37
N LEU A 151 10.09 10.29 16.29
CA LEU A 151 9.10 10.32 15.21
C LEU A 151 9.35 9.15 14.25
N PRO A 152 8.33 8.32 13.93
CA PRO A 152 8.44 7.29 12.90
C PRO A 152 8.76 7.88 11.52
N TYR A 153 8.21 9.06 11.23
CA TYR A 153 8.50 9.88 10.06
C TYR A 153 9.04 11.22 10.55
N ALA A 154 10.34 11.42 10.48
CA ALA A 154 10.96 12.68 10.85
C ALA A 154 11.19 13.52 9.58
N PRO A 155 10.56 14.70 9.44
CA PRO A 155 10.70 15.52 8.25
C PRO A 155 12.13 16.06 8.12
N VAL A 156 12.64 16.10 6.90
CA VAL A 156 13.88 16.77 6.51
C VAL A 156 13.69 17.46 5.17
N CYS A 157 14.60 18.36 4.79
CA CYS A 157 14.58 19.01 3.47
C CYS A 157 13.24 19.70 3.19
N ASP A 158 12.83 20.57 4.10
CA ASP A 158 11.57 21.31 4.03
C ASP A 158 10.36 20.40 3.78
N TRP A 159 10.28 19.28 4.51
CA TRP A 159 9.18 18.29 4.45
C TRP A 159 9.01 17.54 3.13
N SER A 160 9.90 17.76 2.16
CA SER A 160 9.86 17.01 0.89
C SER A 160 10.28 15.55 1.08
N LEU A 161 11.05 15.26 2.14
CA LEU A 161 11.49 13.92 2.50
C LEU A 161 11.21 13.63 3.97
N PHE A 162 11.00 12.36 4.29
CA PHE A 162 10.94 11.86 5.66
C PHE A 162 12.04 10.84 5.92
N VAL A 163 12.77 11.01 7.01
CA VAL A 163 13.59 9.94 7.59
C VAL A 163 12.65 8.96 8.28
N ARG A 164 12.66 7.69 7.85
CA ARG A 164 11.92 6.62 8.52
C ARG A 164 12.72 6.09 9.71
N ASN A 165 12.26 6.35 10.93
CA ASN A 165 12.94 5.89 12.14
C ASN A 165 12.31 4.60 12.70
N PRO A 166 13.14 3.66 13.18
CA PRO A 166 12.65 2.46 13.81
C PRO A 166 11.98 2.80 15.14
N VAL A 167 10.70 2.46 15.24
CA VAL A 167 9.91 2.68 16.44
C VAL A 167 9.36 1.36 16.97
N THR A 168 9.06 1.34 18.26
CA THR A 168 8.26 0.27 18.87
C THR A 168 6.89 0.85 19.19
N GLY A 169 5.81 0.08 19.02
CA GLY A 169 4.44 0.51 19.34
C GLY A 169 4.15 0.70 20.84
N ASN A 170 5.10 1.23 21.61
CA ASN A 170 5.03 1.48 23.04
C ASN A 170 4.46 2.89 23.37
N ARG A 171 4.18 3.13 24.66
CA ARG A 171 3.52 4.37 25.13
C ARG A 171 4.29 5.67 24.87
N THR A 172 5.62 5.68 24.93
CA THR A 172 6.42 6.91 24.80
C THR A 172 6.48 7.43 23.36
N THR A 173 6.51 6.53 22.38
CA THR A 173 6.45 6.91 20.96
C THR A 173 5.12 7.59 20.61
N ARG A 174 4.03 7.21 21.30
CA ARG A 174 2.68 7.75 21.06
C ARG A 174 2.55 9.21 21.48
N GLU A 175 3.12 9.58 22.63
CA GLU A 175 3.08 10.97 23.10
C GLU A 175 3.81 11.90 22.12
N ALA A 176 4.98 11.48 21.62
CA ALA A 176 5.72 12.25 20.62
C ALA A 176 5.03 12.33 19.26
N VAL A 177 4.38 11.25 18.80
CA VAL A 177 3.62 11.25 17.54
C VAL A 177 2.36 12.09 17.66
N ALA A 178 1.62 11.98 18.77
CA ALA A 178 0.43 12.78 19.00
C ALA A 178 0.79 14.26 19.15
N GLU A 179 1.89 14.60 19.82
CA GLU A 179 2.41 15.97 19.89
C GLU A 179 2.84 16.46 18.51
N PHE A 180 3.57 15.66 17.73
CA PHE A 180 3.95 16.00 16.36
C PHE A 180 2.74 16.22 15.46
N LEU A 181 1.77 15.30 15.44
CA LEU A 181 0.57 15.49 14.66
C LEU A 181 -0.21 16.70 15.18
N ARG A 182 -0.38 16.90 16.49
CA ARG A 182 -1.09 18.07 16.98
C ARG A 182 -0.39 19.39 16.61
N ASP A 183 0.92 19.44 16.73
CA ASP A 183 1.71 20.65 16.49
C ASP A 183 1.93 20.91 14.98
N ASN A 184 1.70 19.91 14.11
CA ASN A 184 1.97 20.01 12.67
C ASN A 184 0.76 19.68 11.76
N VAL A 185 -0.34 19.12 12.28
CA VAL A 185 -1.62 18.84 11.58
C VAL A 185 -2.62 19.99 11.80
N ILE A 186 -2.56 20.69 12.95
CA ILE A 186 -3.33 21.96 13.15
C ILE A 186 -2.85 23.08 12.19
N PHE A 187 -1.82 22.82 11.39
CA PHE A 187 -1.50 23.60 10.20
C PHE A 187 -1.33 22.68 8.99
N GLY A 188 -2.45 22.17 8.47
CA GLY A 188 -2.71 22.02 7.04
C GLY A 188 -2.59 23.35 6.25
N GLU A 189 -1.76 24.29 6.72
CA GLU A 189 -1.24 25.44 6.01
C GLU A 189 0.26 25.31 5.78
N SER A 190 1.09 24.53 6.49
CA SER A 190 2.55 24.53 6.18
C SER A 190 2.94 23.50 5.12
N ILE A 191 2.41 22.27 5.17
CA ILE A 191 2.53 21.27 4.10
C ILE A 191 1.68 21.68 2.90
N VAL A 192 0.49 22.22 3.16
CA VAL A 192 -0.38 22.76 2.11
C VAL A 192 0.11 24.12 1.60
N ASN A 193 0.82 24.97 2.35
CA ASN A 193 1.53 26.16 1.80
C ASN A 193 2.96 25.85 1.35
N LEU A 194 3.48 24.64 1.55
CA LEU A 194 4.63 24.14 0.81
C LEU A 194 4.16 23.69 -0.57
N ILE A 195 3.09 22.88 -0.62
CA ILE A 195 2.40 22.50 -1.86
C ILE A 195 1.81 23.76 -2.55
N LYS A 196 1.20 24.70 -1.81
CA LYS A 196 0.66 25.98 -2.33
C LYS A 196 1.74 27.06 -2.55
N GLY A 197 2.86 27.00 -1.85
CA GLY A 197 3.95 27.99 -1.93
C GLY A 197 4.96 27.67 -3.02
N ALA A 198 5.05 26.41 -3.43
CA ALA A 198 5.63 25.96 -4.68
C ALA A 198 4.68 26.21 -5.86
N PHE A 199 3.37 25.95 -5.71
CA PHE A 199 2.42 26.01 -6.82
C PHE A 199 1.07 26.51 -6.33
N PHE A 200 0.48 27.55 -6.92
CA PHE A 200 -0.97 27.86 -6.95
C PHE A 200 -1.22 29.38 -6.89
N GLU A 201 -0.83 30.12 -7.94
CA GLU A 201 -1.66 31.27 -8.39
C GLU A 201 -1.70 31.45 -9.92
N ASP A 202 -0.79 30.90 -10.74
CA ASP A 202 -0.82 31.21 -12.19
C ASP A 202 -0.55 30.03 -13.17
N ALA A 203 -0.31 28.79 -12.71
CA ALA A 203 -0.01 27.66 -13.60
C ALA A 203 -1.23 26.84 -14.07
N PHE A 204 -2.40 26.97 -13.42
CA PHE A 204 -3.66 26.36 -13.87
C PHE A 204 -4.50 27.26 -14.79
N MET A 205 -3.89 28.32 -15.34
CA MET A 205 -4.46 29.05 -16.48
C MET A 205 -3.98 28.44 -17.82
N VAL A 206 -3.87 27.11 -17.87
CA VAL A 206 -3.95 26.36 -19.13
C VAL A 206 -5.41 26.01 -19.29
N SER A 207 -6.01 26.46 -20.39
CA SER A 207 -7.41 26.27 -20.74
C SER A 207 -7.93 24.90 -20.33
N SER A 208 -8.99 24.90 -19.52
CA SER A 208 -9.79 23.74 -19.16
C SER A 208 -10.17 22.90 -20.38
N GLU A 209 -9.36 21.90 -20.71
CA GLU A 209 -9.81 20.72 -21.41
C GLU A 209 -10.35 19.77 -20.34
N GLY A 210 -11.59 20.05 -19.93
CA GLY A 210 -12.52 19.19 -19.19
C GLY A 210 -11.95 18.35 -18.04
N GLU A 211 -12.10 18.85 -16.81
CA GLU A 211 -12.48 17.94 -15.72
C GLU A 211 -13.71 17.17 -16.23
N GLU A 212 -13.55 15.87 -16.50
CA GLU A 212 -14.72 15.00 -16.57
C GLU A 212 -15.33 15.05 -15.17
N GLU A 213 -16.43 15.80 -15.02
CA GLU A 213 -17.35 15.62 -13.89
C GLU A 213 -17.52 14.11 -13.74
N LEU A 214 -16.93 13.52 -12.69
CA LEU A 214 -17.21 12.14 -12.33
C LEU A 214 -18.72 12.08 -12.20
N GLU A 215 -19.37 11.36 -13.12
CA GLU A 215 -20.82 11.25 -13.16
C GLU A 215 -21.29 10.90 -11.74
N GLU A 216 -22.20 11.69 -11.17
CA GLU A 216 -22.71 11.49 -9.82
C GLU A 216 -23.57 10.23 -9.84
N ILE A 217 -22.91 9.08 -9.73
CA ILE A 217 -23.55 7.77 -9.76
C ILE A 217 -24.01 7.43 -8.35
N ASP A 218 -25.28 7.05 -8.22
CA ASP A 218 -25.82 6.48 -6.99
C ASP A 218 -25.22 5.09 -6.74
N GLY A 219 -24.20 5.04 -5.87
CA GLY A 219 -23.54 3.79 -5.51
C GLY A 219 -24.45 2.80 -4.77
N VAL A 220 -25.50 3.25 -4.09
CA VAL A 220 -26.50 2.35 -3.47
C VAL A 220 -27.32 1.67 -4.56
N GLU A 221 -27.77 2.41 -5.56
CA GLU A 221 -28.47 1.85 -6.71
C GLU A 221 -27.60 0.86 -7.47
N LEU A 222 -26.34 1.22 -7.77
CA LEU A 222 -25.39 0.33 -8.44
C LEU A 222 -25.12 -0.95 -7.66
N LEU A 223 -24.86 -0.85 -6.35
CA LEU A 223 -24.60 -2.01 -5.51
C LEU A 223 -25.86 -2.88 -5.33
N GLY A 224 -27.06 -2.32 -5.51
CA GLY A 224 -28.31 -3.05 -5.47
C GLY A 224 -28.60 -3.69 -4.11
N ASN A 225 -29.01 -4.96 -4.11
CA ASN A 225 -29.27 -5.72 -2.89
C ASN A 225 -28.60 -7.10 -2.96
N ALA A 226 -28.15 -7.60 -1.82
CA ALA A 226 -27.66 -8.97 -1.73
C ALA A 226 -28.75 -10.00 -2.07
N LEU A 227 -28.35 -11.11 -2.66
CA LEU A 227 -29.20 -12.23 -3.06
C LEU A 227 -29.67 -13.03 -1.83
N LEU A 228 -30.74 -12.54 -1.17
CA LEU A 228 -31.33 -13.11 0.03
C LEU A 228 -32.75 -13.65 -0.21
N ALA A 229 -33.10 -14.75 0.45
CA ALA A 229 -34.46 -15.30 0.47
C ALA A 229 -35.40 -14.57 1.44
N ASN A 230 -34.85 -13.81 2.39
CA ASN A 230 -35.60 -13.01 3.35
C ASN A 230 -34.77 -11.80 3.77
N THR A 231 -35.39 -10.62 3.78
CA THR A 231 -34.73 -9.32 4.02
C THR A 231 -35.41 -8.60 5.20
N PRO A 232 -35.28 -9.10 6.44
CA PRO A 232 -35.92 -8.45 7.59
C PRO A 232 -35.23 -7.12 7.93
N ASN A 233 -35.95 -6.25 8.63
CA ASN A 233 -35.33 -5.08 9.25
C ASN A 233 -34.46 -5.54 10.43
N MET A 234 -33.21 -5.12 10.42
CA MET A 234 -32.18 -5.37 11.43
C MET A 234 -31.83 -4.05 12.13
N ARG A 235 -31.46 -4.14 13.41
CA ARG A 235 -30.83 -3.04 14.14
C ARG A 235 -29.41 -3.50 14.53
N PRO A 236 -28.45 -3.40 13.59
CA PRO A 236 -27.11 -3.88 13.83
C PRO A 236 -26.40 -3.05 14.89
N TYR A 237 -25.44 -3.68 15.55
CA TYR A 237 -24.50 -2.97 16.43
C TYR A 237 -23.31 -2.42 15.62
N MET A 238 -23.64 -1.64 14.58
CA MET A 238 -22.68 -0.95 13.72
C MET A 238 -22.36 0.43 14.33
N GLY A 239 -21.13 0.91 14.20
CA GLY A 239 -20.70 2.19 14.74
C GLY A 239 -20.75 3.37 13.76
N PHE A 240 -21.53 3.27 12.68
CA PHE A 240 -21.68 4.31 11.68
C PHE A 240 -23.08 4.91 11.71
N ASP A 241 -23.15 6.21 11.44
CA ASP A 241 -24.40 6.87 11.11
C ASP A 241 -24.69 6.71 9.62
N LEU A 242 -25.95 6.39 9.28
CA LEU A 242 -26.36 5.96 7.95
C LEU A 242 -27.48 6.82 7.42
N ALA A 243 -27.26 7.36 6.22
CA ALA A 243 -28.16 8.29 5.57
C ALA A 243 -29.54 7.64 5.35
N GLY A 244 -30.59 8.37 5.72
CA GLY A 244 -31.98 7.95 5.49
C GLY A 244 -32.48 6.79 6.37
N THR A 245 -31.77 6.46 7.45
CA THR A 245 -32.18 5.41 8.41
C THR A 245 -32.81 5.98 9.68
N ASP A 246 -33.76 5.25 10.29
CA ASP A 246 -34.34 5.60 11.61
C ASP A 246 -33.61 4.86 12.74
N ALA A 247 -32.68 5.56 13.38
CA ALA A 247 -31.80 5.03 14.43
C ALA A 247 -31.06 3.76 13.98
N GLY A 248 -30.41 3.83 12.81
CA GLY A 248 -29.56 2.77 12.25
C GLY A 248 -30.32 1.51 11.82
N ALA A 249 -31.64 1.56 11.65
CA ALA A 249 -32.40 0.41 11.15
C ALA A 249 -32.09 0.14 9.68
N MET A 250 -31.63 -1.07 9.37
CA MET A 250 -31.25 -1.48 8.01
C MET A 250 -32.11 -2.65 7.54
N THR A 251 -32.48 -2.66 6.26
CA THR A 251 -33.01 -3.86 5.61
C THR A 251 -31.85 -4.81 5.34
N ALA A 252 -31.95 -6.07 5.77
CA ALA A 252 -30.85 -7.03 5.57
C ALA A 252 -30.50 -7.16 4.08
N GLY A 253 -29.20 -7.05 3.76
CA GLY A 253 -28.68 -7.15 2.40
C GLY A 253 -28.78 -5.88 1.55
N ALA A 254 -29.45 -4.83 2.03
CA ALA A 254 -29.48 -3.53 1.36
C ALA A 254 -28.22 -2.71 1.69
N TRP A 255 -27.83 -1.83 0.78
CA TRP A 255 -26.74 -0.86 1.00
C TRP A 255 -27.30 0.49 1.44
N TYR A 256 -26.55 1.18 2.27
CA TYR A 256 -26.85 2.52 2.78
C TYR A 256 -25.57 3.34 2.72
N GLU A 257 -25.66 4.59 2.27
CA GLU A 257 -24.53 5.51 2.35
C GLU A 257 -24.24 5.88 3.81
N VAL A 258 -22.95 5.96 4.15
CA VAL A 258 -22.49 6.42 5.45
C VAL A 258 -22.55 7.94 5.49
N GLU A 259 -23.13 8.53 6.53
CA GLU A 259 -23.22 9.98 6.67
C GLU A 259 -21.82 10.61 6.67
N GLU A 260 -21.69 11.78 6.03
CA GLU A 260 -20.43 12.54 5.94
C GLU A 260 -19.25 11.78 5.30
N SER A 261 -19.54 10.67 4.61
CA SER A 261 -18.54 9.82 3.95
C SER A 261 -18.97 9.41 2.54
N PRO A 262 -19.07 10.37 1.58
CA PRO A 262 -19.52 10.09 0.22
C PRO A 262 -18.70 8.99 -0.46
N GLY A 263 -19.39 8.05 -1.13
CA GLY A 263 -18.74 6.89 -1.78
C GLY A 263 -18.42 5.72 -0.85
N ILE A 264 -18.82 5.80 0.42
CA ILE A 264 -18.69 4.71 1.39
C ILE A 264 -20.09 4.21 1.76
N TYR A 265 -20.32 2.91 1.60
CA TYR A 265 -21.62 2.29 1.80
C TYR A 265 -21.53 1.15 2.80
N ALA A 266 -22.55 0.99 3.64
CA ALA A 266 -22.63 -0.07 4.64
C ALA A 266 -23.79 -1.02 4.38
N SER A 267 -23.60 -2.30 4.71
CA SER A 267 -24.63 -3.33 4.66
C SER A 267 -24.51 -4.32 5.82
N VAL A 268 -25.61 -5.00 6.14
CA VAL A 268 -25.65 -6.06 7.15
C VAL A 268 -26.56 -7.21 6.73
N MET A 269 -26.19 -8.43 7.10
CA MET A 269 -27.02 -9.61 6.89
C MET A 269 -26.63 -10.78 7.82
N GLN A 270 -27.41 -11.88 7.82
CA GLN A 270 -27.03 -13.16 8.44
C GLN A 270 -27.01 -14.31 7.43
N PRO A 271 -25.95 -15.15 7.37
CA PRO A 271 -25.79 -16.16 6.30
C PRO A 271 -26.97 -17.12 6.08
N GLY A 272 -27.81 -17.33 7.10
CA GLY A 272 -29.04 -18.11 6.99
C GLY A 272 -30.15 -17.47 6.14
N MET A 273 -30.00 -16.19 5.77
CA MET A 273 -30.93 -15.43 4.92
C MET A 273 -30.63 -15.61 3.42
N ILE A 274 -29.47 -16.15 3.06
CA ILE A 274 -28.99 -16.23 1.67
C ILE A 274 -29.96 -17.04 0.80
N ALA A 275 -30.19 -16.55 -0.43
CA ALA A 275 -31.06 -17.18 -1.39
C ALA A 275 -30.66 -18.64 -1.67
N ASN A 276 -31.65 -19.50 -1.85
CA ASN A 276 -31.41 -20.93 -2.03
C ASN A 276 -30.61 -21.24 -3.30
N GLU A 277 -30.73 -20.43 -4.35
CA GLU A 277 -29.94 -20.56 -5.57
C GLU A 277 -28.43 -20.36 -5.33
N VAL A 278 -28.04 -19.35 -4.54
CA VAL A 278 -26.64 -19.14 -4.12
C VAL A 278 -26.16 -20.32 -3.28
N MET A 279 -26.99 -20.81 -2.36
CA MET A 279 -26.66 -21.95 -1.50
C MET A 279 -26.47 -23.28 -2.27
N GLN A 280 -27.05 -23.40 -3.47
CA GLN A 280 -26.97 -24.59 -4.32
C GLN A 280 -25.72 -24.62 -5.21
N THR A 281 -25.02 -23.49 -5.40
CA THR A 281 -23.74 -23.46 -6.11
C THR A 281 -22.72 -24.37 -5.42
N GLY A 282 -21.95 -25.17 -6.16
CA GLY A 282 -20.94 -26.05 -5.59
C GLY A 282 -19.79 -25.30 -4.90
N GLY A 283 -18.89 -26.01 -4.21
CA GLY A 283 -17.62 -25.44 -3.72
C GLY A 283 -17.60 -24.93 -2.28
N ALA A 284 -18.73 -24.92 -1.56
CA ALA A 284 -18.77 -24.60 -0.13
C ALA A 284 -19.57 -25.61 0.69
N ASN A 285 -19.20 -25.80 1.96
CA ASN A 285 -19.90 -26.67 2.89
C ASN A 285 -21.24 -26.06 3.34
N GLY A 286 -22.14 -26.90 3.86
CA GLY A 286 -23.38 -26.44 4.46
C GLY A 286 -23.14 -25.64 5.75
N LEU A 287 -23.94 -24.59 5.95
CA LEU A 287 -23.81 -23.71 7.11
C LEU A 287 -24.47 -24.30 8.36
N ASP A 288 -23.80 -24.22 9.50
CA ASP A 288 -24.35 -24.64 10.78
C ASP A 288 -25.30 -23.61 11.42
N GLY A 289 -25.96 -23.99 12.52
CA GLY A 289 -26.94 -23.13 13.18
C GLY A 289 -26.37 -21.84 13.78
N ILE A 290 -25.08 -21.78 14.10
CA ILE A 290 -24.44 -20.59 14.69
C ILE A 290 -24.08 -19.61 13.58
N GLU A 291 -23.30 -20.03 12.59
CA GLU A 291 -22.87 -19.11 11.52
C GLU A 291 -24.05 -18.64 10.65
N ARG A 292 -25.14 -19.43 10.56
CA ARG A 292 -26.39 -18.99 9.91
C ARG A 292 -27.03 -17.77 10.56
N ARG A 293 -26.80 -17.53 11.84
CA ARG A 293 -27.42 -16.43 12.62
C ARG A 293 -26.40 -15.40 13.08
N ALA A 294 -25.17 -15.50 12.60
CA ALA A 294 -24.12 -14.56 12.92
C ALA A 294 -24.27 -13.33 12.03
N ASP A 295 -24.16 -12.14 12.61
CA ASP A 295 -24.20 -10.91 11.83
C ASP A 295 -22.88 -10.77 11.04
N VAL A 296 -23.04 -10.40 9.77
CA VAL A 296 -21.94 -10.00 8.89
C VAL A 296 -22.18 -8.55 8.51
N TYR A 297 -21.16 -7.73 8.74
CA TYR A 297 -21.16 -6.30 8.47
C TYR A 297 -20.23 -6.07 7.28
N LEU A 298 -20.69 -5.32 6.28
CA LEU A 298 -19.92 -5.06 5.07
C LEU A 298 -19.83 -3.56 4.84
N VAL A 299 -18.68 -3.12 4.33
CA VAL A 299 -18.41 -1.74 3.93
C VAL A 299 -17.87 -1.77 2.50
N ALA A 300 -18.55 -1.10 1.58
CA ALA A 300 -18.13 -0.94 0.20
C ALA A 300 -17.53 0.46 -0.01
N PHE A 301 -16.41 0.52 -0.71
CA PHE A 301 -15.75 1.74 -1.13
C PHE A 301 -15.83 1.82 -2.65
N ASP A 302 -16.33 2.95 -3.14
CA ASP A 302 -16.30 3.28 -4.56
C ASP A 302 -14.87 3.66 -4.98
N MET A 303 -14.17 2.77 -5.67
CA MET A 303 -12.75 2.94 -5.97
C MET A 303 -12.44 4.06 -6.96
N ALA A 304 -13.44 4.65 -7.61
CA ALA A 304 -13.20 5.83 -8.43
C ALA A 304 -13.03 7.12 -7.59
N ARG A 305 -13.46 7.09 -6.32
CA ARG A 305 -13.37 8.23 -5.38
C ARG A 305 -12.16 8.13 -4.44
N PHE A 306 -11.51 6.97 -4.38
CA PHE A 306 -10.46 6.72 -3.42
C PHE A 306 -9.19 6.15 -4.08
N ASP A 307 -8.05 6.67 -3.64
CA ASP A 307 -6.79 5.95 -3.73
C ASP A 307 -6.70 4.96 -2.57
N ILE A 308 -5.92 3.90 -2.75
CA ILE A 308 -5.68 2.90 -1.71
C ILE A 308 -4.17 2.69 -1.56
N GLY A 309 -3.73 2.48 -0.33
CA GLY A 309 -2.36 2.07 -0.06
C GLY A 309 -2.29 0.96 0.98
N TYR A 310 -1.07 0.48 1.19
CA TYR A 310 -0.75 -0.61 2.09
C TYR A 310 0.51 -0.28 2.87
N GLU A 311 0.45 -0.39 4.20
CA GLU A 311 1.58 -0.14 5.09
C GLU A 311 1.89 -1.40 5.90
N LEU A 312 3.17 -1.79 5.95
CA LEU A 312 3.63 -2.86 6.80
C LEU A 312 3.70 -2.40 8.27
N GLY A 313 3.27 -3.27 9.17
CA GLY A 313 3.47 -3.07 10.60
C GLY A 313 4.95 -3.06 10.97
N THR A 314 5.25 -2.48 12.13
CA THR A 314 6.62 -2.46 12.69
C THR A 314 7.22 -3.87 12.78
N ASP A 315 6.38 -4.87 13.12
CA ASP A 315 6.80 -6.28 13.28
C ASP A 315 6.20 -7.23 12.23
N HIS A 316 4.93 -7.06 11.87
CA HIS A 316 4.16 -8.04 11.10
C HIS A 316 3.62 -7.51 9.78
N PRO A 317 3.59 -8.38 8.74
CA PRO A 317 4.16 -9.73 8.68
C PRO A 317 5.69 -9.72 8.80
N GLY A 318 6.25 -10.70 9.53
CA GLY A 318 7.71 -10.81 9.70
C GLY A 318 8.40 -11.34 8.44
N LEU A 319 9.73 -11.21 8.35
CA LEU A 319 10.50 -11.68 7.18
C LEU A 319 11.12 -13.07 7.37
N GLY A 320 11.26 -13.52 8.62
CA GLY A 320 11.83 -14.82 8.94
C GLY A 320 10.92 -16.02 8.65
N TRP A 321 11.42 -17.20 8.99
CA TRP A 321 10.66 -18.44 8.87
C TRP A 321 9.42 -18.47 9.77
N SER A 322 8.27 -18.80 9.19
CA SER A 322 7.15 -19.40 9.95
C SER A 322 7.60 -20.68 10.66
N SER A 323 7.03 -20.95 11.84
CA SER A 323 7.16 -22.20 12.58
C SER A 323 6.51 -23.41 11.87
N ARG A 324 5.60 -23.18 10.92
CA ARG A 324 4.76 -24.21 10.30
C ARG A 324 5.48 -25.15 9.31
N PRO A 325 6.22 -24.66 8.31
CA PRO A 325 6.83 -25.55 7.32
C PRO A 325 8.02 -26.31 7.88
N GLN A 326 8.07 -27.60 7.53
CA GLN A 326 9.16 -28.50 7.87
C GLN A 326 10.28 -28.47 6.80
N ASN A 327 9.93 -28.17 5.55
CA ASN A 327 10.88 -28.12 4.44
C ASN A 327 11.48 -26.72 4.28
N ARG A 328 12.49 -26.40 5.10
CA ARG A 328 13.23 -25.13 5.03
C ARG A 328 14.57 -25.35 4.35
N HIS A 329 15.01 -24.40 3.52
CA HIS A 329 16.41 -24.39 3.08
C HIS A 329 17.33 -23.93 4.21
N ASN A 330 18.61 -24.28 4.11
CA ASN A 330 19.64 -23.91 5.09
C ASN A 330 20.40 -22.62 4.72
N GLN A 331 20.01 -21.96 3.62
CA GLN A 331 20.66 -20.75 3.12
C GLN A 331 19.99 -19.52 3.74
N GLY A 332 20.51 -18.97 4.84
CA GLY A 332 19.98 -17.74 5.44
C GLY A 332 18.86 -17.92 6.48
N ARG A 333 18.30 -16.79 6.95
CA ARG A 333 17.44 -16.74 8.18
C ARG A 333 15.92 -16.70 7.91
N GLY A 334 15.49 -16.74 6.65
CA GLY A 334 14.08 -16.75 6.24
C GLY A 334 13.89 -17.39 4.87
N PRO A 335 12.64 -17.48 4.35
CA PRO A 335 12.30 -18.09 3.05
C PRO A 335 12.94 -17.41 1.84
N ASP A 336 13.28 -16.14 1.98
CA ASP A 336 13.98 -15.36 0.95
C ASP A 336 15.46 -15.14 1.32
N GLY A 337 15.96 -15.83 2.36
CA GLY A 337 17.36 -15.83 2.80
C GLY A 337 17.73 -14.80 3.87
N PHE A 338 16.86 -13.82 4.10
CA PHE A 338 17.00 -12.82 5.16
C PHE A 338 15.81 -12.87 6.11
N ASN A 339 15.95 -12.23 7.27
CA ASN A 339 14.86 -12.10 8.23
C ASN A 339 14.78 -10.69 8.84
N SER A 340 15.52 -9.74 8.27
CA SER A 340 15.56 -8.34 8.67
C SER A 340 15.40 -7.47 7.44
N PRO A 341 14.62 -6.37 7.51
CA PRO A 341 14.48 -5.44 6.40
C PRO A 341 15.70 -4.53 6.21
N ASP A 342 16.71 -4.63 7.09
CA ASP A 342 17.83 -3.69 7.12
C ASP A 342 18.46 -3.43 5.74
N PRO A 343 18.72 -2.16 5.39
CA PRO A 343 18.56 -0.96 6.23
C PRO A 343 17.15 -0.34 6.21
N LEU A 344 16.15 -0.98 5.59
CA LEU A 344 14.81 -0.43 5.49
C LEU A 344 14.08 -0.49 6.82
N VAL A 345 13.24 0.51 7.06
CA VAL A 345 12.50 0.71 8.30
C VAL A 345 11.01 0.64 8.02
N ARG A 346 10.30 -0.16 8.83
CA ARG A 346 8.85 -0.29 8.82
C ARG A 346 8.28 0.50 10.00
N THR A 347 7.41 1.45 9.72
CA THR A 347 6.86 2.39 10.73
C THR A 347 5.54 1.90 11.31
N GLY A 348 4.77 1.09 10.58
CA GLY A 348 3.45 0.63 11.02
C GLY A 348 2.46 1.77 11.26
N MET A 349 2.65 2.89 10.55
CA MET A 349 1.88 4.12 10.68
C MET A 349 1.74 4.77 9.31
N LEU A 350 0.61 5.41 9.06
CA LEU A 350 0.35 6.18 7.85
C LEU A 350 1.40 7.30 7.73
N ASN A 351 1.86 7.57 6.52
CA ASN A 351 2.68 8.75 6.26
C ASN A 351 1.88 10.01 6.64
N PRO A 352 2.42 10.93 7.48
CA PRO A 352 1.74 12.15 7.88
C PRO A 352 1.21 13.00 6.72
N ALA A 353 1.84 12.95 5.54
CA ALA A 353 1.37 13.64 4.33
C ALA A 353 -0.04 13.21 3.87
N PHE A 354 -0.52 12.04 4.30
CA PHE A 354 -1.81 11.50 3.87
C PHE A 354 -2.93 11.65 4.91
N VAL A 355 -2.65 12.19 6.09
CA VAL A 355 -3.61 12.26 7.22
C VAL A 355 -4.85 13.08 6.84
N GLU A 356 -4.69 14.20 6.16
CA GLU A 356 -5.81 15.06 5.73
C GLU A 356 -6.76 14.36 4.75
N ARG A 357 -6.24 13.43 3.93
CA ARG A 357 -7.05 12.74 2.92
C ARG A 357 -7.59 11.41 3.39
N VAL A 358 -7.13 10.87 4.52
CA VAL A 358 -7.49 9.51 4.93
C VAL A 358 -8.99 9.40 5.18
N ALA A 359 -9.62 8.43 4.53
CA ALA A 359 -11.04 8.13 4.65
C ALA A 359 -11.29 6.89 5.50
N ALA A 360 -10.40 5.89 5.40
CA ALA A 360 -10.57 4.64 6.12
C ALA A 360 -9.25 3.90 6.31
N THR A 361 -9.21 3.04 7.33
CA THR A 361 -8.19 2.00 7.46
C THR A 361 -8.85 0.67 7.80
N PHE A 362 -8.22 -0.43 7.39
CA PHE A 362 -8.57 -1.76 7.88
C PHE A 362 -7.35 -2.67 7.95
N THR A 363 -7.40 -3.64 8.87
CA THR A 363 -6.28 -4.57 9.09
C THR A 363 -5.99 -5.37 7.83
N GLY A 364 -4.70 -5.54 7.53
CA GLY A 364 -4.24 -6.32 6.39
C GLY A 364 -4.34 -7.82 6.62
N GLY A 365 -3.20 -8.51 6.55
CA GLY A 365 -3.18 -9.96 6.45
C GLY A 365 -2.63 -10.70 7.67
N PHE A 366 -2.44 -12.00 7.51
CA PHE A 366 -1.87 -12.85 8.55
C PHE A 366 -0.43 -12.48 8.88
N LYS A 367 -0.07 -12.63 10.16
CA LYS A 367 1.33 -12.69 10.60
C LYS A 367 2.07 -13.80 9.83
N ARG A 368 3.37 -13.59 9.60
CA ARG A 368 4.26 -14.56 8.95
C ARG A 368 4.16 -15.98 9.52
N ASP A 369 4.05 -16.13 10.83
CA ASP A 369 3.97 -17.46 11.46
C ASP A 369 2.73 -18.25 11.01
N HIS A 370 1.62 -17.55 10.74
CA HIS A 370 0.39 -18.14 10.25
C HIS A 370 0.28 -18.13 8.72
N GLY A 371 1.02 -17.23 8.06
CA GLY A 371 1.07 -17.11 6.61
C GLY A 371 1.99 -18.09 5.92
N ALA A 372 1.92 -19.37 6.29
CA ALA A 372 2.62 -20.49 5.64
C ALA A 372 1.85 -21.79 5.88
N TRP A 373 2.05 -22.80 5.02
CA TRP A 373 1.38 -24.09 5.15
C TRP A 373 2.07 -24.98 6.17
N ARG A 374 1.25 -25.56 7.04
CA ARG A 374 1.68 -26.59 7.99
C ARG A 374 1.58 -28.01 7.41
N PHE A 375 0.59 -28.25 6.57
CA PHE A 375 0.26 -29.57 6.00
C PHE A 375 -0.19 -29.42 4.54
N GLY A 376 -0.24 -30.53 3.80
CA GLY A 376 -0.69 -30.54 2.40
C GLY A 376 0.44 -30.29 1.41
N ASP A 377 0.08 -30.17 0.14
CA ASP A 377 0.99 -29.97 -0.99
C ASP A 377 1.84 -28.71 -0.83
N TYR A 378 1.22 -27.58 -0.47
CA TYR A 378 1.92 -26.30 -0.31
C TYR A 378 2.87 -26.26 0.90
N ALA A 379 2.76 -27.19 1.87
CA ALA A 379 3.72 -27.26 2.98
C ALA A 379 5.12 -27.73 2.56
N THR A 380 5.23 -28.34 1.37
CA THR A 380 6.47 -28.98 0.87
C THR A 380 7.07 -28.28 -0.34
N PHE A 381 6.35 -27.33 -0.93
CA PHE A 381 6.72 -26.52 -2.09
C PHE A 381 6.99 -25.07 -1.67
N ASN A 382 7.81 -24.34 -2.43
CA ASN A 382 8.20 -22.94 -2.15
C ASN A 382 8.50 -22.65 -0.67
N TYR A 383 9.22 -23.57 -0.04
CA TYR A 383 9.65 -23.51 1.36
C TYR A 383 8.54 -23.35 2.40
N GLY A 384 7.33 -23.83 2.11
CA GLY A 384 6.16 -23.64 2.96
C GLY A 384 5.16 -22.62 2.46
N HIS A 385 5.40 -22.09 1.25
CA HIS A 385 4.48 -21.26 0.50
C HIS A 385 4.04 -20.04 1.33
N HIS A 386 5.04 -19.30 1.81
CA HIS A 386 4.81 -18.15 2.69
C HIS A 386 4.08 -17.03 1.96
N TYR A 387 3.14 -16.35 2.61
CA TYR A 387 2.40 -15.24 1.99
C TYR A 387 3.32 -14.06 1.67
N GLY A 388 3.42 -13.70 0.39
CA GLY A 388 4.21 -12.58 -0.10
C GLY A 388 3.59 -11.21 0.18
N PHE A 389 4.44 -10.19 0.12
CA PHE A 389 4.03 -8.80 0.26
C PHE A 389 5.07 -7.81 -0.28
N MET A 390 4.57 -6.71 -0.83
CA MET A 390 5.29 -5.57 -1.40
C MET A 390 4.62 -4.28 -0.91
N GLN A 391 5.42 -3.28 -0.60
CA GLN A 391 4.99 -1.93 -0.20
C GLN A 391 5.79 -0.90 -0.99
N ASN A 392 5.13 0.14 -1.51
CA ASN A 392 5.77 1.26 -2.22
C ASN A 392 6.75 0.81 -3.33
N GLY A 393 6.36 -0.22 -4.10
CA GLY A 393 7.18 -0.82 -5.16
C GLY A 393 8.36 -1.66 -4.67
N VAL A 394 8.50 -1.86 -3.36
CA VAL A 394 9.60 -2.59 -2.72
C VAL A 394 9.13 -3.96 -2.25
N LEU A 395 9.66 -5.01 -2.88
CA LEU A 395 9.31 -6.39 -2.59
C LEU A 395 9.99 -6.88 -1.32
N MET A 396 9.21 -7.07 -0.26
CA MET A 396 9.73 -7.47 1.05
C MET A 396 9.66 -8.99 1.25
N SER A 397 8.73 -9.66 0.55
CA SER A 397 8.59 -11.11 0.54
C SER A 397 8.06 -11.54 -0.82
N ARG A 398 8.67 -12.56 -1.43
CA ARG A 398 8.26 -13.02 -2.77
C ARG A 398 6.77 -13.36 -2.82
N LEU A 399 6.13 -12.97 -3.91
CA LEU A 399 4.77 -13.38 -4.25
C LEU A 399 4.85 -14.79 -4.85
N TRP A 400 4.00 -15.69 -4.37
CA TRP A 400 3.98 -17.08 -4.84
C TRP A 400 2.68 -17.43 -5.54
N PRO A 401 2.71 -18.35 -6.53
CA PRO A 401 1.54 -18.73 -7.29
C PRO A 401 0.49 -19.42 -6.41
N ASN A 402 -0.76 -19.45 -6.87
CA ASN A 402 -1.92 -20.04 -6.20
C ASN A 402 -2.37 -19.34 -4.91
N LEU A 403 -1.86 -18.15 -4.63
CA LEU A 403 -2.25 -17.36 -3.47
C LEU A 403 -3.12 -16.19 -3.88
N ALA A 404 -4.19 -15.97 -3.12
CA ALA A 404 -5.04 -14.81 -3.30
C ALA A 404 -4.23 -13.55 -2.97
N THR A 405 -4.17 -12.64 -3.94
CA THR A 405 -3.32 -11.45 -3.92
C THR A 405 -4.19 -10.25 -4.21
N MET A 406 -4.17 -9.26 -3.32
CA MET A 406 -4.64 -7.90 -3.59
C MET A 406 -3.43 -7.06 -3.96
N TYR A 407 -3.51 -6.30 -5.05
CA TYR A 407 -2.40 -5.46 -5.49
C TYR A 407 -2.92 -4.21 -6.19
N LEU A 408 -2.11 -3.15 -6.15
CA LEU A 408 -2.33 -1.90 -6.86
C LEU A 408 -1.25 -1.74 -7.92
N ALA A 409 -1.65 -1.46 -9.15
CA ALA A 409 -0.75 -1.09 -10.22
C ALA A 409 -0.56 0.43 -10.27
N GLN A 410 0.51 0.89 -10.92
CA GLN A 410 0.85 2.31 -11.06
C GLN A 410 -0.17 3.13 -11.86
N ASP A 411 -1.03 2.48 -12.63
CA ASP A 411 -2.18 3.11 -13.28
C ASP A 411 -3.33 3.44 -12.29
N GLY A 412 -3.17 3.09 -11.02
CA GLY A 412 -4.16 3.33 -9.97
C GLY A 412 -5.25 2.25 -9.87
N GLU A 413 -5.18 1.18 -10.66
CA GLU A 413 -6.19 0.13 -10.65
C GLU A 413 -5.93 -0.89 -9.51
N LEU A 414 -6.91 -1.00 -8.60
CA LEU A 414 -6.92 -2.01 -7.55
C LEU A 414 -7.44 -3.33 -8.11
N ASN A 415 -6.68 -4.40 -7.90
CA ASN A 415 -7.00 -5.71 -8.41
C ASN A 415 -6.92 -6.79 -7.31
N MET A 416 -7.71 -7.84 -7.48
CA MET A 416 -7.56 -9.09 -6.72
C MET A 416 -7.58 -10.30 -7.67
N ARG A 417 -6.60 -11.19 -7.53
CA ARG A 417 -6.55 -12.44 -8.29
C ARG A 417 -5.82 -13.55 -7.53
N THR A 418 -5.93 -14.77 -8.03
CA THR A 418 -5.00 -15.85 -7.66
C THR A 418 -3.70 -15.63 -8.43
N TRP A 419 -2.60 -15.39 -7.72
CA TRP A 419 -1.29 -15.16 -8.36
C TRP A 419 -0.86 -16.38 -9.18
N SER A 420 -0.25 -16.14 -10.33
CA SER A 420 0.33 -17.15 -11.22
C SER A 420 1.79 -16.83 -11.48
N ASP A 421 2.54 -17.78 -12.04
CA ASP A 421 3.94 -17.54 -12.40
C ASP A 421 4.08 -16.50 -13.53
N GLU A 422 3.04 -16.32 -14.36
CA GLU A 422 3.02 -15.31 -15.43
C GLU A 422 2.85 -13.89 -14.88
N ASP A 423 2.25 -13.74 -13.69
CA ASP A 423 2.01 -12.46 -13.05
C ASP A 423 3.30 -11.80 -12.52
N ASP A 424 4.41 -12.54 -12.43
CA ASP A 424 5.72 -11.96 -12.08
C ASP A 424 6.16 -10.89 -13.10
N ALA A 425 5.60 -10.90 -14.31
CA ALA A 425 5.79 -9.84 -15.30
C ALA A 425 5.18 -8.49 -14.88
N LEU A 426 4.23 -8.48 -13.94
CA LEU A 426 3.58 -7.28 -13.41
C LEU A 426 4.43 -6.57 -12.35
N LEU A 427 5.44 -7.23 -11.78
CA LEU A 427 6.27 -6.67 -10.70
C LEU A 427 6.81 -5.25 -10.95
N PRO A 428 7.23 -4.84 -12.17
CA PRO A 428 7.65 -3.46 -12.42
C PRO A 428 6.54 -2.43 -12.26
N GLU A 429 5.28 -2.84 -12.43
CA GLU A 429 4.10 -1.97 -12.49
C GLU A 429 3.38 -1.87 -11.13
N LEU A 430 3.79 -2.65 -10.13
CA LEU A 430 3.11 -2.70 -8.83
C LEU A 430 3.57 -1.60 -7.87
N VAL A 431 2.59 -0.99 -7.20
CA VAL A 431 2.81 -0.09 -6.06
C VAL A 431 2.77 -0.89 -4.76
N PHE A 432 1.79 -1.78 -4.59
CA PHE A 432 1.79 -2.74 -3.49
C PHE A 432 1.21 -4.08 -3.92
N ALA A 433 1.52 -5.12 -3.17
CA ALA A 433 0.86 -6.41 -3.28
C ALA A 433 0.82 -7.09 -1.92
N ARG A 434 -0.27 -7.78 -1.61
CA ARG A 434 -0.42 -8.54 -0.37
C ARG A 434 -1.15 -9.84 -0.62
N GLN A 435 -0.48 -10.95 -0.32
CA GLN A 435 -1.09 -12.28 -0.42
C GLN A 435 -1.73 -12.69 0.90
N ASN A 436 -2.88 -13.34 0.89
CA ASN A 436 -3.40 -14.04 2.07
C ASN A 436 -4.12 -15.33 1.68
N GLY A 437 -3.43 -16.45 1.88
CA GLY A 437 -4.03 -17.77 1.69
C GLY A 437 -4.48 -18.00 0.26
N VAL A 438 -5.50 -18.83 0.12
CA VAL A 438 -6.13 -19.19 -1.16
C VAL A 438 -7.45 -18.41 -1.32
N PRO A 439 -7.99 -18.28 -2.55
CA PRO A 439 -9.26 -17.59 -2.78
C PRO A 439 -10.40 -18.11 -1.90
N ILE A 440 -11.21 -17.17 -1.41
CA ILE A 440 -12.56 -17.44 -0.87
C ILE A 440 -13.56 -17.46 -2.03
N ILE A 441 -13.46 -16.50 -2.95
CA ILE A 441 -14.18 -16.46 -4.23
C ILE A 441 -13.18 -16.30 -5.36
N GLU A 442 -13.43 -16.98 -6.46
CA GLU A 442 -12.75 -16.84 -7.74
C GLU A 442 -13.82 -16.95 -8.84
N ASP A 443 -13.88 -15.96 -9.73
CA ASP A 443 -14.90 -15.85 -10.80
C ASP A 443 -16.35 -16.01 -10.27
N GLY A 444 -16.67 -15.36 -9.15
CA GLY A 444 -18.01 -15.40 -8.53
C GLY A 444 -18.41 -16.72 -7.86
N VAL A 445 -17.54 -17.73 -7.84
CA VAL A 445 -17.79 -19.03 -7.21
C VAL A 445 -16.83 -19.33 -6.06
N PRO A 446 -17.18 -20.21 -5.10
CA PRO A 446 -16.29 -20.53 -4.00
C PRO A 446 -14.97 -21.12 -4.49
N GLY A 447 -13.87 -20.59 -3.96
CA GLY A 447 -12.53 -21.05 -4.32
C GLY A 447 -12.34 -22.55 -4.08
N PRO A 448 -11.46 -23.22 -4.85
CA PRO A 448 -11.39 -24.69 -4.91
C PRO A 448 -11.02 -25.36 -3.57
N ARG A 449 -10.44 -24.60 -2.64
CA ARG A 449 -9.98 -25.09 -1.32
C ARG A 449 -10.86 -24.63 -0.16
N VAL A 450 -11.96 -23.92 -0.40
CA VAL A 450 -12.91 -23.45 0.63
C VAL A 450 -13.41 -24.59 1.52
N THR A 451 -13.67 -25.77 0.94
CA THR A 451 -14.15 -26.95 1.70
C THR A 451 -13.05 -27.76 2.39
N SER A 452 -11.77 -27.45 2.14
CA SER A 452 -10.63 -28.21 2.63
C SER A 452 -9.91 -27.44 3.74
N TRP A 453 -10.12 -27.81 5.00
CA TRP A 453 -9.45 -27.17 6.15
C TRP A 453 -7.93 -27.08 5.96
N GLY A 454 -7.26 -28.23 5.84
CA GLY A 454 -5.81 -28.26 5.66
C GLY A 454 -5.36 -27.72 4.30
N GLY A 455 -6.12 -28.01 3.23
CA GLY A 455 -5.77 -27.59 1.88
C GLY A 455 -5.80 -26.07 1.71
N GLY A 456 -6.78 -25.39 2.30
CA GLY A 456 -6.90 -23.93 2.27
C GLY A 456 -6.15 -23.21 3.38
N ASN A 457 -5.36 -23.93 4.19
CA ASN A 457 -4.64 -23.37 5.34
C ASN A 457 -5.56 -22.59 6.31
N TRP A 458 -6.82 -23.01 6.40
CA TRP A 458 -7.83 -22.28 7.16
C TRP A 458 -7.50 -22.36 8.65
N SER A 459 -7.23 -21.22 9.27
CA SER A 459 -6.98 -21.17 10.71
C SER A 459 -8.30 -21.14 11.48
N GLY A 460 -8.30 -21.72 12.67
CA GLY A 460 -9.37 -21.58 13.67
C GLY A 460 -8.98 -20.61 14.78
N ASP A 461 -9.81 -20.55 15.81
CA ASP A 461 -9.50 -19.82 17.05
C ASP A 461 -8.33 -20.45 17.84
N ALA A 462 -8.03 -19.91 19.01
CA ALA A 462 -6.97 -20.42 19.90
C ALA A 462 -7.19 -21.88 20.35
N ASN A 463 -8.42 -22.38 20.27
CA ASN A 463 -8.80 -23.77 20.58
C ASN A 463 -8.90 -24.64 19.31
N ALA A 464 -8.45 -24.12 18.17
CA ALA A 464 -8.56 -24.73 16.84
C ALA A 464 -10.02 -24.98 16.40
N VAL A 465 -10.98 -24.16 16.85
CA VAL A 465 -12.34 -24.17 16.32
C VAL A 465 -12.35 -23.36 15.02
N LEU A 466 -12.67 -24.01 13.91
CA LEU A 466 -12.64 -23.38 12.57
C LEU A 466 -13.58 -22.17 12.46
N ARG A 467 -14.75 -22.25 13.10
CA ARG A 467 -15.71 -21.15 13.16
C ARG A 467 -15.22 -20.11 14.16
N THR A 468 -14.88 -18.93 13.67
CA THR A 468 -14.27 -17.84 14.46
C THR A 468 -14.59 -16.49 13.82
N LEU A 469 -14.29 -15.40 14.51
CA LEU A 469 -14.38 -14.03 13.99
C LEU A 469 -13.36 -13.87 12.85
N ARG A 470 -13.75 -13.27 11.72
CA ARG A 470 -12.90 -13.13 10.52
C ARG A 470 -13.08 -11.78 9.83
N GLY A 471 -12.00 -11.25 9.26
CA GLY A 471 -12.03 -10.21 8.25
C GLY A 471 -11.94 -10.81 6.85
N GLY A 472 -12.53 -10.17 5.86
CA GLY A 472 -12.37 -10.53 4.45
C GLY A 472 -12.49 -9.29 3.58
N ALA A 473 -11.97 -9.38 2.37
CA ALA A 473 -12.17 -8.36 1.35
C ALA A 473 -12.58 -9.00 0.03
N CYS A 474 -13.40 -8.32 -0.75
CA CYS A 474 -13.79 -8.73 -2.09
C CYS A 474 -13.78 -7.56 -3.07
N MET A 475 -13.56 -7.87 -4.35
CA MET A 475 -13.81 -6.94 -5.45
C MET A 475 -15.19 -7.23 -6.04
N ARG A 476 -15.90 -6.17 -6.41
CA ARG A 476 -17.12 -6.25 -7.21
C ARG A 476 -17.09 -5.17 -8.27
N THR A 477 -17.30 -5.56 -9.52
CA THR A 477 -17.44 -4.64 -10.64
C THR A 477 -18.88 -4.67 -11.14
N VAL A 478 -19.56 -3.53 -11.10
CA VAL A 478 -20.92 -3.37 -11.61
C VAL A 478 -20.94 -2.24 -12.61
N GLU A 479 -21.40 -2.52 -13.83
CA GLU A 479 -21.47 -1.54 -14.93
C GLU A 479 -20.14 -0.80 -15.20
N GLY A 480 -19.00 -1.48 -14.98
CA GLY A 480 -17.67 -0.90 -15.15
C GLY A 480 -17.14 -0.11 -13.93
N ARG A 481 -17.94 0.04 -12.88
CA ARG A 481 -17.56 0.66 -11.61
C ARG A 481 -17.01 -0.37 -10.65
N GLN A 482 -15.79 -0.17 -10.15
CA GLN A 482 -15.14 -1.05 -9.19
C GLN A 482 -15.46 -0.64 -7.74
N PHE A 483 -15.84 -1.62 -6.94
CA PHE A 483 -16.02 -1.49 -5.51
C PHE A 483 -15.11 -2.47 -4.76
N LEU A 484 -14.39 -1.94 -3.77
CA LEU A 484 -13.72 -2.75 -2.76
C LEU A 484 -14.67 -2.94 -1.58
N ILE A 485 -14.94 -4.18 -1.20
CA ILE A 485 -15.82 -4.48 -0.07
C ILE A 485 -15.02 -5.14 1.05
N TYR A 486 -14.93 -4.46 2.20
CA TYR A 486 -14.47 -5.08 3.45
C TYR A 486 -15.64 -5.75 4.17
N ALA A 487 -15.43 -6.94 4.73
CA ALA A 487 -16.44 -7.66 5.50
C ALA A 487 -15.90 -8.14 6.85
N TYR A 488 -16.62 -7.79 7.91
CA TYR A 488 -16.43 -8.29 9.25
C TYR A 488 -17.46 -9.38 9.57
N PHE A 489 -16.98 -10.60 9.79
CA PHE A 489 -17.78 -11.75 10.16
C PHE A 489 -17.69 -11.95 11.67
N SER A 490 -18.76 -11.68 12.40
CA SER A 490 -18.79 -11.87 13.87
C SER A 490 -18.46 -13.30 14.28
N THR A 491 -18.87 -14.29 13.46
CA THR A 491 -18.36 -15.66 13.51
C THR A 491 -18.68 -16.40 12.20
N ALA A 492 -17.68 -16.98 11.55
CA ALA A 492 -17.86 -17.67 10.28
C ALA A 492 -16.84 -18.79 10.05
N THR A 493 -17.23 -19.79 9.26
CA THR A 493 -16.30 -20.66 8.54
C THR A 493 -15.94 -20.03 7.18
N PRO A 494 -14.89 -20.51 6.48
CA PRO A 494 -14.62 -20.09 5.10
C PRO A 494 -15.81 -20.33 4.15
N SER A 495 -16.64 -21.34 4.42
CA SER A 495 -17.86 -21.58 3.64
C SER A 495 -18.92 -20.51 3.87
N ALA A 496 -19.14 -20.04 5.10
CA ALA A 496 -19.98 -18.86 5.36
C ALA A 496 -19.47 -17.63 4.62
N MET A 497 -18.15 -17.36 4.67
CA MET A 497 -17.57 -16.23 3.95
C MET A 497 -17.82 -16.30 2.44
N ALA A 498 -17.55 -17.46 1.83
CA ALA A 498 -17.80 -17.67 0.41
C ALA A 498 -19.28 -17.42 0.09
N ARG A 499 -20.22 -18.01 0.85
CA ARG A 499 -21.67 -17.79 0.59
C ARG A 499 -22.07 -16.33 0.72
N THR A 500 -21.57 -15.61 1.71
CA THR A 500 -21.85 -14.19 1.86
C THR A 500 -21.31 -13.40 0.68
N PHE A 501 -20.05 -13.58 0.28
CA PHE A 501 -19.50 -12.85 -0.87
C PHE A 501 -20.17 -13.22 -2.19
N GLN A 502 -20.63 -14.47 -2.37
CA GLN A 502 -21.49 -14.82 -3.50
C GLN A 502 -22.84 -14.10 -3.46
N ALA A 503 -23.45 -13.95 -2.28
CA ALA A 503 -24.72 -13.25 -2.15
C ALA A 503 -24.59 -11.75 -2.45
N TYR A 504 -23.42 -11.17 -2.20
CA TYR A 504 -23.06 -9.81 -2.61
C TYR A 504 -22.45 -9.72 -4.01
N GLU A 505 -22.46 -10.81 -4.77
CA GLU A 505 -22.03 -10.86 -6.17
C GLU A 505 -20.58 -10.38 -6.37
N CYS A 506 -19.69 -10.68 -5.43
CA CYS A 506 -18.26 -10.38 -5.59
C CYS A 506 -17.64 -11.22 -6.72
N ASP A 507 -16.76 -10.60 -7.51
CA ASP A 507 -16.00 -11.27 -8.58
C ASP A 507 -14.89 -12.16 -8.01
N TYR A 508 -14.18 -11.63 -7.00
CA TYR A 508 -13.08 -12.30 -6.32
C TYR A 508 -13.06 -11.89 -4.85
N ALA A 509 -12.68 -12.81 -3.96
CA ALA A 509 -12.60 -12.52 -2.53
C ALA A 509 -11.46 -13.27 -1.85
N MET A 510 -10.89 -12.64 -0.82
CA MET A 510 -9.82 -13.21 -0.01
C MET A 510 -10.08 -13.06 1.48
N LEU A 511 -9.47 -13.95 2.25
CA LEU A 511 -9.46 -13.90 3.71
C LEU A 511 -8.42 -12.88 4.18
N LEU A 512 -8.80 -12.02 5.13
CA LEU A 512 -7.87 -11.15 5.86
C LEU A 512 -7.56 -11.77 7.23
N ASP A 513 -6.97 -11.01 8.16
CA ASP A 513 -6.71 -11.56 9.50
C ASP A 513 -8.00 -11.81 10.32
N MET A 514 -7.87 -12.41 11.50
CA MET A 514 -8.99 -13.02 12.22
C MET A 514 -8.79 -13.09 13.74
N ASN A 515 -9.79 -13.66 14.43
CA ASN A 515 -9.81 -14.07 15.84
C ASN A 515 -9.99 -12.97 16.89
N SER A 516 -9.79 -11.69 16.57
CA SER A 516 -10.12 -10.57 17.47
C SER A 516 -10.53 -9.33 16.68
N GLN A 517 -11.26 -8.42 17.34
CA GLN A 517 -11.61 -7.13 16.73
C GLN A 517 -10.39 -6.26 16.43
N GLU A 518 -9.30 -6.40 17.21
CA GLU A 518 -8.00 -5.79 16.91
C GLU A 518 -7.41 -6.31 15.57
N HIS A 519 -7.62 -7.58 15.23
CA HIS A 519 -7.08 -8.18 14.00
C HIS A 519 -8.04 -8.08 12.82
N THR A 520 -9.27 -7.63 13.05
CA THR A 520 -10.25 -7.33 12.00
C THR A 520 -10.69 -5.89 12.09
N TYR A 521 -9.80 -5.02 12.57
CA TYR A 521 -10.10 -3.63 12.80
C TYR A 521 -10.46 -2.95 11.49
N MET A 522 -11.47 -2.10 11.52
CA MET A 522 -11.81 -1.20 10.44
C MET A 522 -12.41 0.08 11.04
N ALA A 523 -11.89 1.22 10.59
CA ALA A 523 -12.36 2.54 10.98
C ALA A 523 -12.50 3.46 9.78
N LEU A 524 -13.44 4.40 9.89
CA LEU A 524 -13.62 5.55 9.03
C LEU A 524 -13.11 6.80 9.75
N TYR A 525 -12.64 7.75 8.95
CA TYR A 525 -12.12 9.03 9.42
C TYR A 525 -12.91 10.15 8.75
N VAL A 526 -13.67 10.88 9.56
CA VAL A 526 -14.48 12.01 9.13
C VAL A 526 -13.75 13.28 9.54
N HIS A 527 -13.56 14.18 8.58
CA HIS A 527 -12.97 15.49 8.80
C HIS A 527 -14.10 16.52 8.71
N ASP A 528 -14.18 17.45 9.66
CA ASP A 528 -15.18 18.52 9.64
C ASP A 528 -14.88 19.50 8.47
N GLU A 529 -15.92 20.00 7.81
CA GLU A 529 -15.84 20.88 6.64
C GLU A 529 -15.12 22.21 6.96
N ASP A 530 -15.14 22.64 8.22
CA ASP A 530 -14.51 23.88 8.69
C ASP A 530 -13.04 23.68 9.15
N GLY A 531 -12.51 22.45 9.21
CA GLY A 531 -11.13 22.13 9.59
C GLY A 531 -10.73 22.51 11.04
N ASP A 532 -11.69 22.97 11.84
CA ASP A 532 -11.49 23.48 13.20
C ASP A 532 -11.63 22.41 14.30
N GLU A 533 -12.16 21.22 13.99
CA GLU A 533 -12.32 20.09 14.93
C GLU A 533 -11.40 18.89 14.63
N ASP A 534 -11.00 18.17 15.69
CA ASP A 534 -10.20 16.94 15.61
C ASP A 534 -10.90 15.88 14.74
N MET A 535 -10.19 15.24 13.81
CA MET A 535 -10.65 14.10 12.99
C MET A 535 -11.46 13.07 13.83
N GLU A 536 -12.73 12.85 13.46
CA GLU A 536 -13.57 11.85 14.12
C GLU A 536 -13.23 10.44 13.64
N VAL A 537 -13.07 9.51 14.58
CA VAL A 537 -12.85 8.09 14.31
C VAL A 537 -14.13 7.30 14.56
N GLN A 538 -14.70 6.74 13.49
CA GLN A 538 -15.86 5.86 13.59
C GLN A 538 -15.45 4.41 13.30
N HIS A 539 -15.79 3.46 14.19
CA HIS A 539 -15.43 2.05 14.00
C HIS A 539 -16.61 1.22 13.49
N LEU A 540 -16.35 0.26 12.60
CA LEU A 540 -17.40 -0.62 12.04
C LEU A 540 -18.26 -1.28 13.13
N VAL A 541 -17.63 -1.79 14.19
CA VAL A 541 -18.30 -2.21 15.41
C VAL A 541 -17.61 -1.56 16.61
N SER A 542 -18.39 -1.03 17.55
CA SER A 542 -17.86 -0.13 18.59
C SER A 542 -16.78 -0.74 19.49
N GLY A 543 -16.74 -2.06 19.65
CA GLY A 543 -15.68 -2.73 20.43
C GLY A 543 -14.28 -2.61 19.79
N MET A 544 -14.18 -2.27 18.50
CA MET A 544 -12.89 -2.01 17.85
C MET A 544 -12.19 -0.77 18.41
N ALA A 545 -12.92 0.17 19.01
CA ALA A 545 -12.34 1.31 19.71
C ALA A 545 -11.42 0.90 20.87
N GLU A 546 -11.57 -0.32 21.41
CA GLU A 546 -10.65 -0.84 22.44
C GLU A 546 -9.24 -1.13 21.88
N ALA A 547 -9.10 -1.29 20.57
CA ALA A 547 -7.80 -1.45 19.91
C ALA A 547 -7.07 -0.11 19.72
N ASP A 548 -7.80 1.00 19.79
CA ASP A 548 -7.23 2.33 19.66
C ASP A 548 -6.44 2.72 20.92
N PRO A 549 -5.21 3.24 20.77
CA PRO A 549 -4.43 3.67 21.92
C PRO A 549 -5.11 4.74 22.79
N ASP A 550 -4.69 4.79 24.06
CA ASP A 550 -5.23 5.69 25.09
C ASP A 550 -6.77 5.64 25.27
N ASN A 551 -7.33 4.42 25.19
CA ASN A 551 -8.76 4.14 25.32
C ASN A 551 -9.60 4.86 24.23
N GLY A 552 -9.19 4.75 22.97
CA GLY A 552 -9.97 5.33 21.86
C GLY A 552 -9.67 6.79 21.54
N ARG A 553 -8.67 7.40 22.18
CA ARG A 553 -8.33 8.82 21.97
C ARG A 553 -7.31 9.06 20.85
N VAL A 554 -6.59 8.02 20.46
CA VAL A 554 -5.55 8.10 19.45
C VAL A 554 -5.94 7.15 18.35
N ALA A 555 -6.15 7.67 17.14
CA ALA A 555 -6.47 6.88 15.97
C ALA A 555 -5.35 5.86 15.70
N ARG A 556 -5.68 4.56 15.81
CA ARG A 556 -4.76 3.48 15.44
C ARG A 556 -4.37 3.61 13.97
N PHE A 557 -3.12 3.25 13.65
CA PHE A 557 -2.49 3.40 12.33
C PHE A 557 -2.24 4.83 11.85
N ILE A 558 -3.04 5.81 12.26
CA ILE A 558 -2.87 7.21 11.85
C ILE A 558 -1.94 7.95 12.80
N SER A 559 -2.25 7.92 14.09
CA SER A 559 -1.57 8.71 15.13
C SER A 559 -0.74 7.86 16.07
N ALA A 560 -0.58 6.58 15.76
CA ALA A 560 0.24 5.66 16.52
C ALA A 560 0.77 4.51 15.63
N PRO A 561 2.09 4.21 15.73
CA PRO A 561 2.67 2.98 15.19
C PRO A 561 1.99 1.73 15.72
N ASP A 562 1.69 0.81 14.80
CA ASP A 562 1.15 -0.51 15.08
C ASP A 562 2.12 -1.62 14.67
N ASN A 563 1.94 -2.80 15.25
CA ASN A 563 2.75 -3.97 14.88
C ASN A 563 2.17 -4.74 13.71
N ARG A 564 0.91 -4.48 13.30
CA ARG A 564 0.22 -5.10 12.19
C ARG A 564 0.26 -4.23 10.94
N ASP A 565 0.23 -4.90 9.81
CA ASP A 565 0.01 -4.30 8.51
C ASP A 565 -1.47 -3.90 8.33
N PHE A 566 -1.70 -2.87 7.53
CA PHE A 566 -3.03 -2.33 7.26
C PHE A 566 -3.12 -1.76 5.85
N PHE A 567 -4.34 -1.71 5.33
CA PHE A 567 -4.69 -0.93 4.15
C PHE A 567 -5.31 0.39 4.59
N TYR A 568 -5.12 1.42 3.78
CA TYR A 568 -5.71 2.74 3.99
C TYR A 568 -6.33 3.25 2.69
N LEU A 569 -7.42 3.98 2.79
CA LEU A 569 -8.04 4.67 1.67
C LEU A 569 -7.87 6.18 1.83
N LEU A 570 -7.51 6.86 0.75
CA LEU A 570 -7.37 8.31 0.69
C LEU A 570 -8.41 8.86 -0.28
N ARG A 571 -9.08 9.96 0.09
CA ARG A 571 -9.96 10.69 -0.82
C ARG A 571 -9.11 11.23 -1.98
N ARG A 572 -9.55 10.98 -3.22
CA ARG A 572 -8.95 11.59 -4.41
C ARG A 572 -9.19 13.10 -4.40
N GLN A 573 -8.23 13.83 -4.96
CA GLN A 573 -8.31 15.28 -5.16
C GLN A 573 -8.81 15.60 -6.56
#